data_AF-A0A4S5E5L9-F1
#
_entry.id   AF-A0A4S5E5L9-F1
#
_cell.length_a   1.000
_cell.length_b   1.000
_cell.length_c   1.000
_cell.angle_alpha   90.00
_cell.angle_beta   90.00
_cell.angle_gamma   90.00
#
_symmetry.space_group_name_H-M   'P 1'
#
loop_
_entity.id
_entity.type
_entity.pdbx_description
1 polymer ?
#
loop_
_entity_poly.entity_id
_entity_poly.type
_entity_poly.pdbx_seq_one_letter_code
_entity_poly.pdbx_strand_id
1 'polypeptide(L)' 'MKKQTFTAIFTIVSVAAFLPLIFPLYSFANRETPIVLGFPFSFFWMILWVLIVVVAVIVLYFLDPERKQQEGDH' A
#
# COMPACT_ATOMS: atom_id res chain seq x y z
N MET A 1 0.13 -16.84 12.20
CA MET A 1 0.07 -17.06 10.74
C MET A 1 1.29 -17.90 10.34
N LYS A 2 1.20 -18.79 9.34
CA LYS A 2 2.41 -19.51 8.88
C LYS A 2 3.36 -18.51 8.20
N LYS A 3 4.68 -18.61 8.45
CA LYS A 3 5.67 -17.68 7.89
C LYS A 3 5.54 -17.53 6.36
N GLN A 4 5.30 -18.63 5.65
CA GLN A 4 5.09 -18.64 4.19
C GLN A 4 3.88 -17.81 3.72
N THR A 5 2.78 -17.84 4.47
CA THR A 5 1.59 -17.02 4.17
C THR A 5 1.87 -15.54 4.43
N PHE A 6 2.64 -15.22 5.47
CA PHE A 6 3.06 -13.84 5.76
C PHE A 6 3.96 -13.29 4.66
N THR A 7 4.96 -14.07 4.23
CA THR A 7 5.85 -13.70 3.13
C THR A 7 5.06 -13.45 1.84
N ALA A 8 4.11 -14.33 1.50
CA ALA A 8 3.28 -14.14 0.30
C ALA A 8 2.46 -12.83 0.37
N ILE A 9 1.81 -12.55 1.50
CA ILE A 9 1.03 -11.32 1.69
C ILE A 9 1.95 -10.09 1.63
N PHE A 10 3.10 -10.13 2.32
CA PHE A 10 4.10 -9.08 2.29
C PHE A 10 4.59 -8.79 0.87
N THR A 11 4.91 -9.83 0.09
CA THR A 11 5.34 -9.70 -1.30
C THR A 11 4.24 -9.10 -2.17
N ILE A 12 2.99 -9.55 -2.03
CA ILE A 12 1.85 -9.02 -2.79
C ILE A 12 1.63 -7.53 -2.46
N VAL A 13 1.62 -7.17 -1.19
CA VAL A 13 1.47 -5.77 -0.74
C VAL A 13 2.63 -4.92 -1.27
N SER A 14 3.85 -5.43 -1.24
CA SER A 14 5.03 -4.73 -1.76
C SER A 14 4.92 -4.50 -3.26
N VAL A 15 4.54 -5.52 -4.04
CA VAL A 15 4.34 -5.38 -5.49
C VAL A 15 3.18 -4.42 -5.79
N ALA A 16 2.09 -4.48 -5.03
CA ALA A 16 0.95 -3.57 -5.15
C ALA A 16 1.32 -2.11 -4.80
N ALA A 17 2.32 -1.87 -3.95
CA ALA A 17 2.82 -0.52 -3.67
C ALA A 17 3.50 0.13 -4.88
N PHE A 18 3.98 -0.66 -5.85
CA PHE A 18 4.51 -0.15 -7.12
C PHE A 18 3.45 -0.02 -8.22
N LEU A 19 2.24 -0.55 -8.01
CA LEU A 19 1.12 -0.42 -8.96
C LEU A 19 0.82 1.04 -9.37
N PRO A 20 0.84 2.05 -8.47
CA PRO A 20 0.60 3.44 -8.87
C PRO A 20 1.74 4.06 -9.71
N LEU A 21 2.93 3.46 -9.72
CA LEU A 21 4.04 3.88 -10.60
C LEU A 21 3.88 3.37 -12.03
N ILE A 22 2.98 2.40 -12.25
CA ILE A 22 2.64 1.90 -13.58
C ILE A 22 1.85 3.00 -14.28
N PHE A 23 2.61 3.80 -15.03
CA PHE A 23 2.23 5.05 -15.68
C PHE A 23 1.13 5.01 -16.77
N PRO A 24 0.64 3.88 -17.35
CA PRO A 24 -0.31 3.96 -18.47
C PRO A 24 -1.77 4.15 -18.07
N LEU A 25 -2.17 3.98 -16.80
CA LEU A 25 -3.54 4.34 -16.37
C LEU A 25 -3.75 5.86 -16.32
N TYR A 26 -2.64 6.61 -16.21
CA TYR A 26 -2.63 8.07 -16.15
C TYR A 26 -3.18 8.71 -17.43
N SER A 27 -2.73 8.26 -18.61
CA SER A 27 -3.16 8.80 -19.90
C SER A 27 -4.65 8.56 -20.20
N PHE A 28 -5.26 7.52 -19.62
CA PHE A 28 -6.69 7.22 -19.82
C PHE A 28 -7.61 8.07 -18.92
N ALA A 29 -7.10 8.52 -17.77
CA ALA A 29 -7.79 9.41 -16.83
C ALA A 29 -7.37 10.89 -16.92
N ASN A 30 -6.40 11.22 -17.79
CA ASN A 30 -5.86 12.57 -18.00
C ASN A 30 -6.88 13.50 -18.69
N ARG A 31 -7.98 13.80 -18.01
CA ARG A 31 -8.68 15.06 -18.14
C ARG A 31 -8.24 15.90 -16.96
N GLU A 32 -7.82 17.13 -17.21
CA GLU A 32 -7.28 18.04 -16.19
C GLU A 32 -8.36 18.56 -15.20
N THR A 33 -9.61 18.13 -15.41
CA THR A 33 -10.82 18.73 -14.86
C THR A 33 -11.51 18.02 -13.69
N PRO A 34 -11.23 16.76 -13.29
CA PRO A 34 -11.70 16.29 -12.00
C PRO A 34 -10.78 16.85 -10.93
N ILE A 35 -11.22 17.96 -10.33
CA ILE A 35 -10.67 18.48 -9.08
C ILE A 35 -11.34 17.71 -7.95
N VAL A 36 -10.55 16.95 -7.18
CA VAL A 36 -11.01 16.21 -6.00
C VAL A 36 -10.42 16.89 -4.78
N LEU A 37 -11.29 17.34 -3.86
CA LEU A 37 -10.89 18.04 -2.63
C LEU A 37 -9.99 19.28 -2.87
N GLY A 38 -10.12 19.92 -4.03
CA GLY A 38 -9.31 21.09 -4.41
C GLY A 38 -8.00 20.76 -5.12
N PHE A 39 -7.68 19.49 -5.37
CA PHE A 39 -6.48 19.05 -6.08
C PHE A 39 -6.80 18.37 -7.42
N PRO A 40 -5.89 18.45 -8.42
CA PRO A 40 -6.00 17.60 -9.60
C PRO A 40 -6.06 16.13 -9.19
N PHE A 41 -6.87 15.33 -9.89
CA PHE A 41 -7.09 13.91 -9.60
C PHE A 41 -5.78 13.12 -9.39
N SER A 42 -4.72 13.43 -10.14
CA SER A 42 -3.38 12.87 -9.98
C SER A 42 -2.84 12.97 -8.54
N PHE A 43 -2.95 14.16 -7.94
CA PHE A 43 -2.47 14.41 -6.58
C PHE A 43 -3.30 13.67 -5.55
N PHE A 44 -4.63 13.72 -5.69
CA PHE A 44 -5.53 12.96 -4.82
C PHE A 44 -5.22 11.45 -4.89
N TRP A 45 -5.02 10.92 -6.09
CA TRP A 45 -4.70 9.52 -6.32
C TRP A 45 -3.38 9.12 -5.67
N MET A 46 -2.33 9.94 -5.80
CA MET A 46 -1.04 9.70 -5.13
C MET A 46 -1.19 9.68 -3.61
N ILE A 47 -1.90 10.66 -3.04
CA ILE A 47 -2.14 10.74 -1.59
C ILE A 47 -2.93 9.51 -1.11
N LEU A 48 -3.98 9.11 -1.83
CA LEU A 48 -4.77 7.93 -1.52
C LEU A 48 -3.91 6.66 -1.47
N TRP A 49 -3.04 6.46 -2.46
CA TRP A 49 -2.13 5.31 -2.49
C TRP A 49 -1.10 5.32 -1.36
N VAL A 50 -0.55 6.49 -1.03
CA VAL A 50 0.35 6.63 0.13
C VAL A 50 -0.38 6.19 1.41
N LEU A 51 -1.63 6.63 1.61
CA LEU A 51 -2.42 6.22 2.78
C LEU A 51 -2.68 4.70 2.80
N ILE A 52 -3.02 4.11 1.66
CA ILE A 52 -3.22 2.65 1.54
C ILE A 52 -1.94 1.91 1.93
N VAL A 53 -0.78 2.33 1.43
CA VAL A 53 0.51 1.69 1.74
C VAL A 53 0.85 1.84 3.23
N VAL A 54 0.65 3.01 3.83
CA VAL A 54 0.87 3.22 5.27
C VAL A 54 0.00 2.28 6.09
N VAL A 55 -1.30 2.20 5.79
CA VAL A 55 -2.22 1.29 6.49
C VAL A 55 -1.81 -0.17 6.29
N ALA A 56 -1.42 -0.55 5.07
CA ALA A 56 -0.99 -1.91 4.77
C ALA A 56 0.26 -2.31 5.56
N VAL A 57 1.26 -1.43 5.68
CA VAL A 57 2.47 -1.67 6.48
C VAL A 57 2.14 -1.77 7.98
N ILE A 58 1.24 -0.92 8.48
CA ILE A 58 0.77 -1.00 9.88
C ILE A 58 0.10 -2.35 10.14
N VAL A 59 -0.80 -2.79 9.25
CA VAL A 59 -1.45 -4.09 9.36
C VAL A 59 -0.43 -5.22 9.31
N LEU A 60 0.52 -5.18 8.37
CA LEU A 60 1.61 -6.16 8.27
C LEU A 60 2.43 -6.23 9.55
N TYR A 61 2.75 -5.09 10.16
CA TYR A 61 3.48 -5.04 11.43
C TYR A 61 2.72 -5.76 12.57
N PHE A 62 1.40 -5.59 12.65
CA PHE A 62 0.59 -6.29 13.64
C PHE A 62 0.40 -7.78 13.33
N LEU A 63 0.44 -8.17 12.04
CA LEU A 63 0.31 -9.55 11.59
C LEU A 63 1.63 -10.32 11.61
N ASP A 64 2.76 -9.64 11.81
CA ASP A 64 4.10 -10.21 11.78
C ASP A 64 4.24 -11.35 12.82
N PRO A 65 4.43 -12.61 12.37
CA PRO A 65 4.59 -13.75 13.26
C PRO A 65 5.87 -13.70 14.10
N GLU A 66 6.92 -12.99 13.66
CA GLU A 66 8.18 -12.85 14.43
C GLU A 66 8.05 -11.91 15.62
N ARG A 67 7.14 -10.93 15.54
CA ARG A 67 6.80 -10.04 16.66
C ARG A 67 6.31 -10.83 17.88
N LYS A 68 5.57 -11.92 17.65
CA LYS A 68 5.09 -12.84 18.71
C LYS A 68 6.19 -13.69 19.35
N GLN A 69 7.32 -13.87 18.68
CA GLN A 69 8.38 -14.76 19.13
C GLN A 69 9.42 -14.01 20.00
N GLN A 70 9.54 -12.69 19.83
CA GLN A 70 10.38 -11.82 20.66
C GLN A 70 9.72 -11.46 22.01
N GLU A 71 8.39 -11.41 22.07
CA GLU A 71 7.66 -11.14 23.33
C GLU A 71 7.58 -12.35 24.28
N GLY A 72 7.90 -13.56 23.82
CA GLY A 72 7.83 -14.80 24.61
C GLY A 72 9.17 -15.30 25.18
N ASP A 73 10.27 -14.60 24.87
CA ASP A 73 11.64 -14.95 25.30
C ASP A 73 12.20 -13.95 26.33
N HIS A 74 11.32 -13.17 26.97
CA HIS A 74 11.65 -12.17 27.98
C HIS A 74 10.94 -12.43 29.31
#